data_AF-C4Y494-F1
#
_entry.id   AF-C4Y494-F1
#
_cell.length_a   1.000
_cell.length_b   1.000
_cell.length_c   1.000
_cell.angle_alpha   90.00
_cell.angle_beta   90.00
_cell.angle_gamma   90.00
#
_symmetry.space_group_name_H-M   'P 1'
#
loop_
_entity.id
_entity.type
_entity.pdbx_description
1 polymer ?
#
loop_
_entity_poly.entity_id
_entity_poly.type
_entity_poly.pdbx_seq_one_letter_code
_entity_poly.pdbx_strand_id
1 'polypeptide(L)'
;MTQAALHPDVKVSVAGARFFLGADKERQENFEDDSSDEEGFDMNALKHRMQVNKKSSKRGKKLESALKTIKKKNSAKGSATYLNFSAIHLLRDPQGFAEQLFDGHLSSKNANRYDLEQKILFMSLISRLIGTHKLTVLGIYSFFLKYLTPKQRDVTKIMAAAAQSSHDLVPPESISMVVRKIADEFVSDGVAAEVAAAGINTIREILARAPLAIEPPLLHDLTELQGL
;
A
#
# COMPACT_ATOMS: atom_id res chain seq x y z
N MET A 1 0.08 7.44 20.24
CA MET A 1 0.62 7.56 18.87
C MET A 1 -0.23 8.45 17.96
N THR A 2 -1.56 8.35 17.96
CA THR A 2 -2.45 9.30 17.26
C THR A 2 -2.19 10.76 17.65
N GLN A 3 -2.16 11.04 18.96
CA GLN A 3 -1.82 12.38 19.48
C GLN A 3 -0.42 12.86 19.07
N ALA A 4 0.55 11.93 18.97
CA ALA A 4 1.89 12.27 18.51
C ALA A 4 1.86 12.68 17.03
N ALA A 5 1.14 11.93 16.18
CA ALA A 5 0.97 12.27 14.77
C ALA A 5 0.25 13.62 14.55
N LEU A 6 -0.65 14.02 15.45
CA LEU A 6 -1.35 15.31 15.42
C LEU A 6 -0.58 16.47 16.07
N HIS A 7 0.58 16.20 16.67
CA HIS A 7 1.32 17.19 17.43
C HIS A 7 1.84 18.32 16.53
N PRO A 8 1.88 19.58 17.00
CA PRO A 8 2.35 20.72 16.21
C PRO A 8 3.88 20.72 15.97
N ASP A 9 4.64 19.99 16.77
CA ASP A 9 6.08 19.81 16.54
C ASP A 9 6.35 18.78 15.44
N VAL A 10 7.14 19.19 14.45
CA VAL A 10 7.43 18.42 13.24
C VAL A 10 8.10 17.09 13.55
N LYS A 11 9.02 17.05 14.53
CA LYS A 11 9.72 15.80 14.87
C LYS A 11 8.78 14.78 15.49
N VAL A 12 7.91 15.23 16.39
CA VAL A 12 6.91 14.39 17.07
C VAL A 12 5.86 13.89 16.07
N SER A 13 5.36 14.76 15.19
CA SER A 13 4.36 14.40 14.18
C SER A 13 4.90 13.40 13.15
N VAL A 14 6.12 13.62 12.67
CA VAL A 14 6.80 12.70 11.75
C VAL A 14 7.08 11.34 12.41
N ALA A 15 7.51 11.31 13.67
CA ALA A 15 7.70 10.05 14.39
C ALA A 15 6.38 9.28 14.56
N GLY A 16 5.29 9.99 14.87
CA GLY A 16 3.95 9.41 14.92
C GLY A 16 3.52 8.83 13.57
N ALA A 17 3.72 9.56 12.48
CA ALA A 17 3.38 9.10 11.14
C ALA A 17 4.21 7.89 10.70
N ARG A 18 5.52 7.89 10.99
CA ARG A 18 6.41 6.75 10.72
C ARG A 18 6.04 5.52 11.51
N PHE A 19 5.54 5.65 12.73
CA PHE A 19 5.05 4.49 13.49
C PHE A 19 3.90 3.78 12.78
N PHE A 20 2.89 4.53 12.31
CA PHE A 20 1.75 3.95 11.59
C PHE A 20 2.13 3.30 10.27
N LEU A 21 3.10 3.88 9.54
CA LEU A 21 3.57 3.33 8.26
C LEU A 21 4.59 2.21 8.43
N GLY A 22 5.46 2.29 9.44
CA GLY A 22 6.54 1.33 9.71
C GLY A 22 6.00 0.01 10.25
N ALA A 23 5.06 0.07 11.20
CA ALA A 23 4.38 -1.12 11.72
C ALA A 23 3.63 -1.91 10.63
N ASP A 24 3.26 -1.22 9.54
CA ASP A 24 2.55 -1.80 8.41
C ASP A 24 3.52 -2.39 7.36
N LYS A 25 4.70 -1.79 7.16
CA LYS A 25 5.75 -2.32 6.27
C LYS A 25 6.39 -3.59 6.80
N GLU A 26 6.80 -3.60 8.07
CA GLU A 26 7.39 -4.80 8.71
C GLU A 26 6.41 -5.98 8.67
N ARG A 27 5.10 -5.69 8.65
CA ARG A 27 4.09 -6.70 8.41
C ARG A 27 4.06 -7.18 6.97
N GLN A 28 3.94 -6.27 6.01
CA GLN A 28 3.85 -6.62 4.59
C GLN A 28 5.02 -7.53 4.20
N GLU A 29 6.22 -7.20 4.66
CA GLU A 29 7.44 -7.98 4.47
C GLU A 29 7.34 -9.38 5.11
N ASN A 30 6.81 -9.51 6.33
CA ASN A 30 6.59 -10.81 6.98
C ASN A 30 5.53 -11.68 6.28
N PHE A 31 4.52 -11.08 5.63
CA PHE A 31 3.48 -11.83 4.91
C PHE A 31 3.96 -12.31 3.53
N GLU A 32 4.77 -11.51 2.83
CA GLU A 32 5.36 -11.91 1.54
C GLU A 32 6.35 -13.08 1.69
N ASP A 33 7.15 -13.09 2.77
CA ASP A 33 8.12 -14.16 3.09
C ASP A 33 7.44 -15.48 3.51
N ASP A 34 6.24 -15.44 4.13
CA ASP A 34 5.49 -16.66 4.51
C ASP A 34 4.70 -17.27 3.32
N SER A 35 4.40 -16.47 2.29
CA SER A 35 3.67 -16.89 1.07
C SER A 35 4.54 -17.57 0.02
N SER A 36 5.85 -17.34 0.05
CA SER A 36 6.81 -17.89 -0.92
C SER A 36 7.26 -19.32 -0.60
N ASP A 37 6.83 -19.86 0.55
CA ASP A 37 7.12 -21.24 0.99
C ASP A 37 5.90 -22.20 0.83
N GLU A 38 4.82 -21.77 0.16
CA GLU A 38 3.63 -22.59 -0.11
C GLU A 38 3.73 -23.47 -1.39
N GLU A 39 4.93 -23.74 -1.90
CA GLU A 39 5.12 -24.89 -2.78
C GLU A 39 5.07 -26.22 -1.99
N GLY A 40 3.85 -26.69 -1.76
CA GLY A 40 3.45 -28.11 -1.77
C GLY A 40 4.38 -29.13 -1.10
N PHE A 41 4.47 -29.14 0.24
CA PHE A 41 4.99 -30.31 0.95
C PHE A 41 3.88 -31.23 1.43
N ASP A 42 3.56 -32.26 0.63
CA ASP A 42 2.63 -33.32 1.01
C ASP A 42 3.18 -34.17 2.17
N MET A 43 2.69 -33.88 3.38
CA MET A 43 3.06 -34.59 4.61
C MET A 43 2.71 -36.09 4.54
N ASN A 44 1.75 -36.50 3.70
CA ASN A 44 1.39 -37.91 3.55
C ASN A 44 2.42 -38.67 2.69
N ALA A 45 2.95 -38.05 1.63
CA ALA A 45 4.06 -38.60 0.86
C ALA A 45 5.32 -38.80 1.70
N LEU A 46 5.60 -37.89 2.64
CA LEU A 46 6.75 -37.99 3.55
C LEU A 46 6.57 -39.10 4.60
N LYS A 47 5.35 -39.28 5.15
CA LYS A 47 5.01 -40.41 6.04
C LYS A 47 5.12 -41.76 5.32
N HIS A 48 4.69 -41.84 4.06
CA HIS A 48 4.82 -43.05 3.25
C HIS A 48 6.29 -43.42 2.98
N ARG A 49 7.15 -42.44 2.65
CA ARG A 49 8.61 -42.66 2.53
C ARG A 49 9.26 -43.14 3.83
N MET A 50 8.70 -42.80 4.99
CA MET A 50 9.18 -43.23 6.31
C MET A 50 8.87 -44.70 6.60
N GLN A 51 7.71 -45.21 6.13
CA GLN A 51 7.36 -46.62 6.24
C GLN A 51 8.23 -47.51 5.33
N VAL A 52 8.56 -47.03 4.13
CA VAL A 52 9.35 -47.80 3.14
C VAL A 52 10.85 -47.83 3.45
N ASN A 53 11.43 -46.74 3.98
CA ASN A 53 12.88 -46.59 4.17
C ASN A 53 13.41 -46.88 5.60
N LYS A 54 12.61 -47.52 6.46
CA LYS A 54 12.96 -47.83 7.86
C LYS A 54 14.19 -48.75 8.04
N LYS A 55 14.77 -49.28 6.95
CA LYS A 55 15.87 -50.26 6.98
C LYS A 55 17.23 -49.68 7.41
N SER A 56 17.40 -48.36 7.55
CA SER A 56 18.65 -47.76 8.02
C SER A 56 18.44 -46.73 9.12
N SER A 57 18.99 -47.01 10.31
CA SER A 57 18.93 -46.17 11.52
C SER A 57 19.36 -44.71 11.29
N LYS A 58 20.32 -44.47 10.39
CA LYS A 58 20.81 -43.12 10.06
C LYS A 58 19.80 -42.30 9.24
N ARG A 59 19.05 -42.94 8.33
CA ARG A 59 18.03 -42.26 7.50
C ARG A 59 16.75 -41.94 8.30
N GLY A 60 16.37 -42.81 9.24
CA GLY A 60 15.25 -42.56 10.14
C GLY A 60 15.44 -41.31 11.00
N LYS A 61 16.64 -41.14 11.60
CA LYS A 61 16.97 -39.96 12.40
C LYS A 61 16.92 -38.64 11.61
N LYS A 62 17.38 -38.65 10.35
CA LYS A 62 17.34 -37.46 9.47
C LYS A 62 15.91 -37.05 9.08
N LEU A 63 15.02 -38.03 8.92
CA LEU A 63 13.61 -37.80 8.58
C LEU A 63 12.83 -37.32 9.82
N GLU A 64 13.14 -37.85 11.00
CA GLU A 64 12.55 -37.40 12.26
C GLU A 64 12.98 -35.96 12.61
N SER A 65 14.25 -35.60 12.38
CA SER A 65 14.71 -34.22 12.56
C SER A 65 14.01 -33.26 11.60
N ALA A 66 13.80 -33.66 10.33
CA ALA A 66 13.07 -32.85 9.35
C ALA A 66 11.60 -32.63 9.78
N LEU A 67 10.93 -33.68 10.28
CA LEU A 67 9.56 -33.58 10.80
C LEU A 67 9.46 -32.70 12.05
N LYS A 68 10.47 -32.72 12.93
CA LYS A 68 10.53 -31.83 14.10
C LYS A 68 10.70 -30.37 13.69
N THR A 69 11.53 -30.09 12.68
CA THR A 69 11.67 -28.75 12.12
C THR A 69 10.37 -28.26 11.50
N ILE A 70 9.68 -29.11 10.73
CA ILE A 70 8.37 -28.79 10.12
C ILE A 70 7.30 -28.53 11.19
N LYS A 71 7.21 -29.37 12.22
CA LYS A 71 6.26 -29.16 13.32
C LYS A 71 6.57 -27.89 14.12
N LYS A 72 7.84 -27.57 14.32
CA LYS A 72 8.26 -26.32 14.99
C LYS A 72 7.91 -25.09 14.15
N LYS A 73 8.10 -25.15 12.82
CA LYS A 73 7.70 -24.10 11.87
C LYS A 73 6.18 -23.92 11.86
N ASN A 74 5.40 -25.00 11.82
CA ASN A 74 3.93 -24.93 11.85
C ASN A 74 3.36 -24.53 13.22
N SER A 75 4.00 -24.86 14.34
CA SER A 75 3.55 -24.43 15.67
C SER A 75 3.80 -22.94 15.92
N ALA A 76 4.81 -22.34 15.28
CA ALA A 76 5.05 -20.89 15.35
C ALA A 76 3.97 -20.07 14.63
N LYS A 77 3.25 -20.68 13.67
CA LYS A 77 2.14 -20.05 12.93
C LYS A 77 0.89 -19.78 13.79
N GLY A 78 0.78 -20.38 14.98
CA GLY A 78 -0.41 -20.27 15.84
C GLY A 78 -0.49 -19.04 16.75
N SER A 79 0.58 -18.24 16.87
CA SER A 79 0.61 -17.06 17.78
C SER A 79 0.52 -15.70 17.07
N ALA A 80 0.63 -15.69 15.73
CA ALA A 80 0.61 -14.46 14.94
C ALA A 80 -0.77 -13.80 14.89
N THR A 81 -1.86 -14.51 15.20
CA THR A 81 -3.23 -14.03 14.98
C THR A 81 -3.56 -12.73 15.72
N TYR A 82 -2.96 -12.48 16.89
CA TYR A 82 -3.14 -11.23 17.66
C TYR A 82 -2.17 -10.10 17.27
N LEU A 83 -1.11 -10.39 16.52
CA LEU A 83 -0.16 -9.41 15.97
C LEU A 83 -0.50 -9.02 14.51
N ASN A 84 -1.57 -9.60 13.95
CA ASN A 84 -2.02 -9.42 12.57
C ASN A 84 -2.86 -8.16 12.31
N PHE A 85 -3.10 -7.28 13.29
CA PHE A 85 -3.96 -6.10 13.13
C PHE A 85 -3.16 -4.79 13.04
N SER A 86 -3.27 -4.05 11.93
CA SER A 86 -2.36 -2.91 11.66
C SER A 86 -2.69 -1.83 12.67
N ALA A 87 -1.71 -1.03 13.12
CA ALA A 87 -2.00 0.09 14.02
C ALA A 87 -3.12 1.01 13.45
N ILE A 88 -3.24 1.05 12.12
CA ILE A 88 -4.30 1.73 11.38
C ILE A 88 -5.69 1.12 11.65
N HIS A 89 -5.81 -0.21 11.75
CA HIS A 89 -7.08 -0.89 12.01
C HIS A 89 -7.55 -0.77 13.46
N LEU A 90 -6.66 -0.47 14.42
CA LEU A 90 -7.02 -0.26 15.83
C LEU A 90 -7.45 1.18 16.15
N LEU A 91 -7.64 2.03 15.14
CA LEU A 91 -8.05 3.42 15.35
C LEU A 91 -9.51 3.49 15.80
N ARG A 92 -9.76 4.30 16.85
CA ARG A 92 -11.11 4.55 17.38
C ARG A 92 -11.96 5.44 16.47
N ASP A 93 -11.35 6.44 15.85
CA ASP A 93 -11.98 7.38 14.93
C ASP A 93 -11.03 7.63 13.75
N PRO A 94 -11.04 6.77 12.71
CA PRO A 94 -10.14 6.90 11.58
C PRO A 94 -10.49 8.10 10.68
N GLN A 95 -11.78 8.46 10.56
CA GLN A 95 -12.23 9.61 9.77
C GLN A 95 -11.72 10.92 10.36
N GLY A 96 -12.04 11.19 11.64
CA GLY A 96 -11.62 12.42 12.30
C GLY A 96 -10.10 12.54 12.40
N PHE A 97 -9.39 11.42 12.54
CA PHE A 97 -7.94 11.41 12.51
C PHE A 97 -7.36 11.80 11.14
N ALA A 98 -7.91 11.27 10.04
CA ALA A 98 -7.45 11.60 8.69
C ALA A 98 -7.72 13.07 8.32
N GLU A 99 -8.90 13.60 8.68
CA GLU A 99 -9.26 15.01 8.46
C GLU A 99 -8.33 15.95 9.25
N GLN A 100 -8.11 15.67 10.53
CA GLN A 100 -7.22 16.50 11.36
C GLN A 100 -5.76 16.47 10.87
N LEU A 101 -5.28 15.33 10.35
CA LEU A 101 -3.95 15.24 9.73
C LEU A 101 -3.88 16.09 8.45
N PHE A 102 -4.90 16.00 7.59
CA PHE A 102 -4.95 16.75 6.34
C PHE A 102 -4.99 18.26 6.62
N ASP A 103 -5.92 18.69 7.47
CA ASP A 103 -6.09 20.10 7.81
C ASP A 103 -4.88 20.65 8.55
N GLY A 104 -4.40 19.93 9.57
CA GLY A 104 -3.30 20.37 10.41
C GLY A 104 -1.96 20.47 9.68
N HIS A 105 -1.64 19.48 8.84
CA HIS A 105 -0.28 19.31 8.29
C HIS A 105 -0.15 19.59 6.79
N LEU A 106 -1.22 19.46 6.00
CA LEU A 106 -1.17 19.62 4.53
C LEU A 106 -1.89 20.87 4.02
N SER A 107 -3.05 21.23 4.58
CA SER A 107 -3.91 22.32 4.09
C SER A 107 -3.72 23.66 4.84
N SER A 108 -3.51 23.63 6.16
CA SER A 108 -3.40 24.83 6.98
C SER A 108 -2.13 25.67 6.71
N LYS A 109 -2.09 26.90 7.24
CA LYS A 109 -0.91 27.78 7.25
C LYS A 109 0.35 27.07 7.81
N ASN A 110 0.15 26.06 8.64
CA ASN A 110 1.23 25.23 9.21
C ASN A 110 1.89 24.30 8.18
N ALA A 111 1.29 24.09 7.00
CA ALA A 111 1.83 23.24 5.94
C ALA A 111 3.19 23.73 5.41
N ASN A 112 3.53 25.01 5.59
CA ASN A 112 4.83 25.56 5.19
C ASN A 112 5.98 25.11 6.10
N ARG A 113 5.69 24.51 7.26
CA ARG A 113 6.70 23.97 8.18
C ARG A 113 7.25 22.61 7.74
N TYR A 114 6.52 21.91 6.87
CA TYR A 114 6.87 20.57 6.43
C TYR A 114 7.58 20.60 5.08
N ASP A 115 8.70 19.89 5.03
CA ASP A 115 9.43 19.62 3.80
C ASP A 115 8.61 18.70 2.88
N LEU A 116 8.96 18.65 1.60
CA LEU A 116 8.27 17.80 0.63
C LEU A 116 8.25 16.32 1.06
N GLU A 117 9.36 15.79 1.56
CA GLU A 117 9.43 14.39 2.01
C GLU A 117 8.46 14.10 3.16
N GLN A 118 8.32 15.06 4.09
CA GLN A 118 7.38 14.95 5.21
C GLN A 118 5.93 15.07 4.71
N LYS A 119 5.66 15.95 3.74
CA LYS A 119 4.35 16.02 3.09
C LYS A 119 3.97 14.72 2.40
N ILE A 120 4.91 14.10 1.68
CA ILE A 120 4.71 12.79 1.04
C ILE A 120 4.44 11.72 2.11
N LEU A 121 5.14 11.75 3.25
CA LEU A 121 4.87 10.84 4.37
C LEU A 121 3.42 10.95 4.87
N PHE A 122 2.92 12.17 5.08
CA PHE A 122 1.54 12.39 5.49
C PHE A 122 0.53 12.03 4.40
N MET A 123 0.83 12.33 3.12
CA MET A 123 0.03 11.87 1.98
C MET A 123 -0.12 10.35 1.99
N SER A 124 0.99 9.61 2.11
CA SER A 124 0.94 8.14 2.16
C SER A 124 0.15 7.60 3.35
N LEU A 125 0.27 8.22 4.54
CA LEU A 125 -0.49 7.81 5.71
C LEU A 125 -1.99 8.07 5.54
N ILE A 126 -2.37 9.27 5.09
CA ILE A 126 -3.77 9.66 4.86
C ILE A 126 -4.39 8.78 3.78
N SER A 127 -3.69 8.57 2.66
CA SER A 127 -4.16 7.68 1.59
C SER A 127 -4.40 6.27 2.06
N ARG A 128 -3.54 5.73 2.92
CA ARG A 128 -3.72 4.40 3.50
C ARG A 128 -4.93 4.34 4.41
N LEU A 129 -5.12 5.36 5.26
CA LEU A 129 -6.31 5.47 6.11
C LEU A 129 -7.59 5.50 5.26
N ILE A 130 -7.60 6.31 4.20
CA ILE A 130 -8.72 6.43 3.25
C ILE A 130 -9.03 5.09 2.60
N GLY A 131 -8.03 4.44 2.01
CA GLY A 131 -8.23 3.16 1.31
C GLY A 131 -8.70 2.03 2.23
N THR A 132 -8.14 1.93 3.44
CA THR A 132 -8.45 0.85 4.39
C THR A 132 -9.82 1.02 5.03
N HIS A 133 -10.17 2.24 5.46
CA HIS A 133 -11.42 2.51 6.19
C HIS A 133 -12.53 3.11 5.32
N LYS A 134 -12.29 3.26 4.01
CA LYS A 134 -13.22 3.86 3.04
C LYS A 134 -13.67 5.27 3.45
N LEU A 135 -12.70 6.10 3.82
CA LEU A 135 -12.91 7.45 4.36
C LEU A 135 -13.12 8.49 3.26
N THR A 136 -13.91 9.52 3.53
CA THR A 136 -14.19 10.56 2.53
C THR A 136 -13.47 11.85 2.88
N VAL A 137 -12.21 12.02 2.42
CA VAL A 137 -11.41 13.24 2.63
C VAL A 137 -11.14 13.91 1.29
N LEU A 138 -12.12 14.66 0.77
CA LEU A 138 -12.09 15.16 -0.62
C LEU A 138 -10.93 16.13 -0.92
N GLY A 139 -10.47 16.88 0.10
CA GLY A 139 -9.37 17.84 -0.06
C GLY A 139 -8.05 17.21 -0.52
N ILE A 140 -7.85 15.90 -0.27
CA ILE A 140 -6.62 15.21 -0.66
C ILE A 140 -6.46 15.14 -2.18
N TYR A 141 -7.54 14.99 -2.94
CA TYR A 141 -7.49 14.87 -4.40
C TYR A 141 -7.04 16.19 -5.02
N SER A 142 -7.58 17.31 -4.57
CA SER A 142 -7.11 18.65 -4.97
C SER A 142 -5.64 18.87 -4.59
N PHE A 143 -5.21 18.33 -3.45
CA PHE A 143 -3.82 18.41 -3.02
C PHE A 143 -2.88 17.59 -3.92
N PHE A 144 -3.29 16.40 -4.39
CA PHE A 144 -2.52 15.61 -5.36
C PHE A 144 -2.31 16.36 -6.67
N LEU A 145 -3.34 17.03 -7.20
CA LEU A 145 -3.26 17.77 -8.47
C LEU A 145 -2.11 18.79 -8.50
N LYS A 146 -1.74 19.37 -7.34
CA LYS A 146 -0.63 20.32 -7.21
C LYS A 146 0.75 19.67 -7.45
N TYR A 147 0.90 18.39 -7.13
CA TYR A 147 2.18 17.68 -7.16
C TYR A 147 2.28 16.62 -8.26
N LEU A 148 1.18 16.32 -8.97
CA LEU A 148 1.15 15.42 -10.11
C LEU A 148 1.74 16.10 -11.36
N THR A 149 3.06 16.26 -11.36
CA THR A 149 3.85 16.70 -12.53
C THR A 149 5.10 15.82 -12.65
N PRO A 150 5.53 15.41 -13.85
CA PRO A 150 6.66 14.49 -14.03
C PRO A 150 7.99 15.02 -13.46
N LYS A 151 8.16 16.35 -13.42
CA LYS A 151 9.36 17.01 -12.87
C LYS A 151 9.39 16.99 -11.34
N GLN A 152 8.28 16.66 -10.69
CA GLN A 152 8.20 16.66 -9.23
C GLN A 152 9.05 15.53 -8.65
N ARG A 153 9.85 15.88 -7.64
CA ARG A 153 10.65 14.89 -6.92
C ARG A 153 9.74 13.88 -6.22
N ASP A 154 10.11 12.60 -6.30
CA ASP A 154 9.41 11.48 -5.65
C ASP A 154 7.92 11.37 -6.07
N VAL A 155 7.58 11.82 -7.28
CA VAL A 155 6.18 11.84 -7.76
C VAL A 155 5.52 10.46 -7.81
N THR A 156 6.29 9.40 -8.01
CA THR A 156 5.78 8.01 -7.99
C THR A 156 5.17 7.64 -6.64
N LYS A 157 5.70 8.16 -5.52
CA LYS A 157 5.12 7.96 -4.18
C LYS A 157 3.79 8.70 -4.04
N ILE A 158 3.67 9.86 -4.68
CA ILE A 158 2.44 10.67 -4.70
C ILE A 158 1.38 9.98 -5.56
N MET A 159 1.76 9.45 -6.72
CA MET A 159 0.90 8.66 -7.60
C MET A 159 0.38 7.39 -6.90
N ALA A 160 1.26 6.66 -6.22
CA ALA A 160 0.87 5.50 -5.41
C ALA A 160 -0.09 5.88 -4.27
N ALA A 161 0.15 7.02 -3.60
CA ALA A 161 -0.76 7.54 -2.58
C ALA A 161 -2.13 7.91 -3.17
N ALA A 162 -2.17 8.52 -4.37
CA ALA A 162 -3.42 8.83 -5.05
C ALA A 162 -4.22 7.55 -5.35
N ALA A 163 -3.57 6.55 -5.94
CA ALA A 163 -4.20 5.25 -6.24
C ALA A 163 -4.71 4.54 -4.99
N GLN A 164 -3.94 4.56 -3.89
CA GLN A 164 -4.35 3.95 -2.62
C GLN A 164 -5.57 4.64 -1.99
N SER A 165 -5.72 5.95 -2.19
CA SER A 165 -6.86 6.72 -1.68
C SER A 165 -8.13 6.60 -2.52
N SER A 166 -8.10 5.96 -3.69
CA SER A 166 -9.28 5.78 -4.54
C SER A 166 -10.15 4.63 -4.03
N HIS A 167 -11.47 4.84 -3.94
CA HIS A 167 -12.44 3.78 -3.68
C HIS A 167 -13.84 4.14 -4.19
N ASP A 168 -14.73 3.17 -4.14
CA ASP A 168 -16.12 3.17 -4.61
C ASP A 168 -17.04 4.22 -3.96
N LEU A 169 -16.76 4.60 -2.71
CA LEU A 169 -17.52 5.63 -1.98
C LEU A 169 -17.04 7.08 -2.21
N VAL A 170 -15.98 7.28 -2.98
CA VAL A 170 -15.51 8.63 -3.33
C VAL A 170 -16.27 9.11 -4.57
N PRO A 171 -16.72 10.38 -4.62
CA PRO A 171 -17.31 10.96 -5.83
C PRO A 171 -16.40 10.75 -7.07
N PRO A 172 -16.90 10.10 -8.14
CA PRO A 172 -16.12 9.82 -9.34
C PRO A 172 -15.47 11.06 -9.96
N GLU A 173 -16.09 12.22 -9.82
CA GLU A 173 -15.65 13.51 -10.35
C GLU A 173 -14.32 13.94 -9.72
N SER A 174 -14.15 13.70 -8.41
CA SER A 174 -12.90 14.03 -7.71
C SER A 174 -11.74 13.15 -8.19
N ILE A 175 -12.02 11.86 -8.46
CA ILE A 175 -11.03 10.91 -8.97
C ILE A 175 -10.75 11.16 -10.45
N SER A 176 -11.77 11.48 -11.24
CA SER A 176 -11.66 11.77 -12.68
C SER A 176 -10.71 12.94 -12.93
N MET A 177 -10.75 13.99 -12.11
CA MET A 177 -9.79 15.09 -12.18
C MET A 177 -8.33 14.61 -12.00
N VAL A 178 -8.10 13.66 -11.09
CA VAL A 178 -6.78 13.07 -10.85
C VAL A 178 -6.34 12.19 -12.02
N VAL A 179 -7.23 11.33 -12.52
CA VAL A 179 -6.97 10.46 -13.68
C VAL A 179 -6.61 11.29 -14.90
N ARG A 180 -7.41 12.33 -15.20
CA ARG A 180 -7.16 13.24 -16.31
C ARG A 180 -5.83 13.95 -16.18
N LYS A 181 -5.51 14.47 -14.98
CA LYS A 181 -4.22 15.12 -14.73
C LYS A 181 -3.03 14.17 -14.96
N ILE A 182 -3.17 12.90 -14.59
CA ILE A 182 -2.13 11.89 -14.85
C ILE A 182 -2.02 11.61 -16.34
N ALA A 183 -3.14 11.46 -17.06
CA ALA A 183 -3.12 11.23 -18.49
C ALA A 183 -2.44 12.39 -19.26
N ASP A 184 -2.86 13.63 -18.99
CA ASP A 184 -2.34 14.81 -19.68
C ASP A 184 -0.83 15.02 -19.46
N GLU A 185 -0.33 14.77 -18.24
CA GLU A 185 1.05 15.07 -17.87
C GLU A 185 2.02 13.90 -18.03
N PHE A 186 1.54 12.66 -17.86
CA PHE A 186 2.39 11.46 -17.85
C PHE A 186 2.20 10.60 -19.10
N VAL A 187 1.10 10.76 -19.85
CA VAL A 187 0.74 9.93 -21.00
C VAL A 187 0.51 10.83 -22.23
N SER A 188 1.41 11.80 -22.44
CA SER A 188 1.38 12.73 -23.56
C SER A 188 2.55 12.51 -24.52
N ASP A 189 2.40 13.03 -25.74
CA ASP A 189 3.43 12.94 -26.77
C ASP A 189 4.74 13.59 -26.30
N GLY A 190 5.83 12.82 -26.32
CA GLY A 190 7.17 13.28 -25.96
C GLY A 190 7.61 13.02 -24.51
N VAL A 191 6.77 12.37 -23.70
CA VAL A 191 7.21 11.83 -22.39
C VAL A 191 8.05 10.57 -22.58
N ALA A 192 9.00 10.32 -21.67
CA ALA A 192 9.79 9.11 -21.70
C ALA A 192 8.92 7.87 -21.43
N ALA A 193 9.27 6.72 -22.03
CA ALA A 193 8.51 5.49 -21.89
C ALA A 193 8.29 5.06 -20.43
N GLU A 194 9.26 5.29 -19.55
CA GLU A 194 9.16 5.00 -18.11
C GLU A 194 8.09 5.87 -17.41
N VAL A 195 7.98 7.13 -17.81
CA VAL A 195 7.02 8.09 -17.28
C VAL A 195 5.60 7.72 -17.75
N ALA A 196 5.46 7.36 -19.03
CA ALA A 196 4.21 6.83 -19.59
C ALA A 196 3.76 5.56 -18.87
N ALA A 197 4.66 4.59 -18.70
CA ALA A 197 4.37 3.35 -18.00
C ALA A 197 3.93 3.61 -16.54
N ALA A 198 4.61 4.52 -15.82
CA ALA A 198 4.19 4.90 -14.47
C ALA A 198 2.80 5.55 -14.46
N GLY A 199 2.50 6.42 -15.43
CA GLY A 199 1.19 7.04 -15.62
C GLY A 199 0.09 6.02 -15.82
N ILE A 200 0.23 5.15 -16.82
CA ILE A 200 -0.74 4.13 -17.20
C ILE A 200 -0.97 3.13 -16.04
N ASN A 201 0.09 2.67 -15.39
CA ASN A 201 -0.03 1.76 -14.25
C ASN A 201 -0.78 2.40 -13.09
N THR A 202 -0.55 3.69 -12.82
CA THR A 202 -1.27 4.41 -11.76
C THR A 202 -2.74 4.59 -12.10
N ILE A 203 -3.06 4.96 -13.36
CA ILE A 203 -4.46 5.08 -13.81
C ILE A 203 -5.17 3.73 -13.69
N ARG A 204 -4.54 2.65 -14.14
CA ARG A 204 -5.09 1.30 -14.01
C ARG A 204 -5.42 0.94 -12.56
N GLU A 205 -4.51 1.25 -11.64
CA GLU A 205 -4.67 0.95 -10.21
C GLU A 205 -5.77 1.80 -9.54
N ILE A 206 -5.93 3.06 -9.97
CA ILE A 206 -7.05 3.92 -9.58
C ILE A 206 -8.38 3.31 -10.08
N LEU A 207 -8.46 2.97 -11.36
CA LEU A 207 -9.68 2.48 -11.99
C LEU A 207 -10.09 1.08 -11.51
N ALA A 208 -9.13 0.27 -11.08
CA ALA A 208 -9.43 -1.00 -10.41
C ALA A 208 -10.24 -0.81 -9.11
N ARG A 209 -10.11 0.35 -8.44
CA ARG A 209 -10.86 0.70 -7.22
C ARG A 209 -12.06 1.60 -7.47
N ALA A 210 -11.99 2.45 -8.49
CA ALA A 210 -13.04 3.39 -8.87
C ALA A 210 -13.27 3.37 -10.39
N PRO A 211 -13.96 2.36 -10.94
CA PRO A 211 -14.13 2.20 -12.39
C PRO A 211 -14.90 3.33 -13.06
N LEU A 212 -15.78 4.00 -12.33
CA LEU A 212 -16.64 5.08 -12.84
C LEU A 212 -15.89 6.41 -12.99
N ALA A 213 -14.61 6.48 -12.63
CA ALA A 213 -13.83 7.71 -12.63
C ALA A 213 -13.15 8.02 -13.99
N ILE A 214 -13.44 7.27 -15.04
CA ILE A 214 -12.93 7.54 -16.39
C ILE A 214 -14.05 7.73 -17.40
N GLU A 215 -13.89 8.73 -18.26
CA GLU A 215 -14.80 8.97 -19.38
C GLU A 215 -14.46 8.02 -20.55
N PRO A 216 -15.46 7.53 -21.30
CA PRO A 216 -15.23 6.59 -22.41
C PRO A 216 -14.20 7.04 -23.46
N PRO A 217 -14.13 8.32 -23.88
CA PRO A 217 -13.11 8.76 -24.85
C PRO A 217 -11.69 8.58 -24.31
N LEU A 218 -11.43 9.02 -23.08
CA LEU A 218 -10.11 8.88 -22.46
C LEU A 218 -9.71 7.40 -22.27
N LEU A 219 -10.68 6.53 -21.97
CA LEU A 219 -10.42 5.10 -21.88
C LEU A 219 -9.96 4.53 -23.23
N HIS A 220 -10.59 4.95 -24.33
CA HIS A 220 -10.21 4.51 -25.67
C HIS A 220 -8.78 4.94 -26.00
N ASP A 221 -8.46 6.22 -25.80
CA ASP A 221 -7.12 6.78 -26.04
C ASP A 221 -6.02 6.03 -25.27
N LEU A 222 -6.28 5.70 -23.99
CA LEU A 222 -5.32 4.94 -23.17
C LEU A 222 -5.15 3.48 -23.61
N THR A 223 -6.18 2.85 -24.16
CA THR A 223 -6.09 1.47 -24.66
C THR A 223 -5.31 1.35 -25.96
N GLU A 224 -5.36 2.37 -26.83
CA GLU A 224 -4.59 2.39 -28.07
C GLU A 224 -3.08 2.41 -27.81
N LEU A 225 -2.65 3.07 -26.72
CA LEU A 225 -1.25 3.13 -26.31
C LEU A 225 -0.71 1.82 -25.73
N GLN A 226 -1.58 0.88 -25.33
CA GLN A 226 -1.18 -0.42 -24.80
C GLN A 226 -0.77 -1.41 -25.92
N GLY A 227 -1.04 -1.08 -27.18
CA GLY A 227 -0.76 -1.90 -28.37
C GLY A 227 0.54 -1.59 -29.11
N LEU A 228 1.37 -0.68 -28.59
CA LEU A 228 2.70 -0.31 -29.10
C LEU A 228 3.81 -0.83 -28.17
#